data_AF-V5FSV2-F1
#
_entry.id   AF-V5FSV2-F1
#
_cell.length_a   1.000
_cell.length_b   1.000
_cell.length_c   1.000
_cell.angle_alpha   90.00
_cell.angle_beta   90.00
_cell.angle_gamma   90.00
#
_symmetry.space_group_name_H-M   'P 1'
#
loop_
_entity.id
_entity.type
_entity.pdbx_description
1 polymer ?
#
loop_
_entity_poly.entity_id
_entity_poly.type
_entity_poly.pdbx_seq_one_letter_code
_entity_poly.pdbx_strand_id
1 'polypeptide(L)'
;GGCLMELCIQLGIIMVGKQAMNTVLEMLFPLFFKWLNTLKVKTGLSKDKLSNKGYRPQWLKDYKLVEWGPRSLFPEYLEMVLQYGFVTIFVAAFPLAPFFALLNNILEMRLDAKKLLTFYRRPVSQRVKDIGVWYR
;
A
#
# COMPACT_ATOMS: atom_id res chain seq x y z
N GLY A 1 -7.30 39.80 -4.82
CA GLY A 1 -7.51 38.70 -3.86
C GLY A 1 -7.26 37.36 -4.52
N GLY A 2 -5.99 36.95 -4.66
CA GLY A 2 -5.60 35.80 -5.49
C GLY A 2 -4.79 34.68 -4.80
N CYS A 3 -4.13 34.95 -3.68
CA CYS A 3 -3.23 33.98 -3.05
C CYS A 3 -3.96 32.76 -2.46
N LEU A 4 -5.15 32.96 -1.88
CA LEU A 4 -5.95 31.86 -1.30
C LEU A 4 -6.48 30.87 -2.35
N MET A 5 -6.82 31.34 -3.55
CA MET A 5 -7.29 30.48 -4.65
C MET A 5 -6.15 29.67 -5.26
N GLU A 6 -4.97 30.28 -5.45
CA GLU A 6 -3.77 29.56 -5.92
C GLU A 6 -3.36 28.47 -4.91
N LEU A 7 -3.37 28.79 -3.62
CA LEU A 7 -3.12 27.82 -2.55
C LEU A 7 -4.16 26.68 -2.54
N CYS A 8 -5.45 26.99 -2.68
CA CYS A 8 -6.51 25.98 -2.71
C CYS A 8 -6.35 25.02 -3.90
N ILE A 9 -6.07 25.53 -5.09
CA ILE A 9 -5.87 24.72 -6.29
C ILE A 9 -4.61 23.86 -6.13
N GLN A 10 -3.50 24.44 -5.66
CA GLN A 10 -2.26 23.70 -5.43
C GLN A 10 -2.43 22.58 -4.40
N LEU A 11 -3.12 22.86 -3.29
CA LEU A 11 -3.41 21.86 -2.26
C LEU A 11 -4.35 20.77 -2.78
N GLY A 12 -5.37 21.12 -3.57
CA GLY A 12 -6.25 20.14 -4.21
C GLY A 12 -5.49 19.21 -5.16
N ILE A 13 -4.62 19.76 -6.00
CA ILE A 13 -3.77 18.99 -6.93
C ILE A 13 -2.83 18.07 -6.15
N ILE A 14 -2.18 18.56 -5.09
CA ILE A 14 -1.25 17.76 -4.29
C ILE A 14 -1.99 16.67 -3.52
N MET A 15 -3.13 16.98 -2.89
CA MET A 15 -3.88 16.02 -2.08
C MET A 15 -4.48 14.89 -2.92
N VAL A 16 -5.05 15.22 -4.10
CA VAL A 16 -5.62 14.21 -5.00
C VAL A 16 -4.52 13.51 -5.80
N GLY A 17 -3.56 14.28 -6.34
CA GLY A 17 -2.50 13.76 -7.20
C GLY A 17 -1.50 12.88 -6.44
N LYS A 18 -1.08 13.30 -5.25
CA LYS A 18 -0.18 12.47 -4.42
C LYS A 18 -0.87 11.17 -4.04
N GLN A 19 -2.14 11.21 -3.61
CA GLN A 19 -2.85 9.98 -3.24
C GLN A 19 -2.98 9.06 -4.45
N ALA A 20 -3.41 9.57 -5.60
CA ALA A 20 -3.55 8.76 -6.80
C ALA A 20 -2.22 8.12 -7.24
N MET A 21 -1.12 8.88 -7.19
CA MET A 21 0.20 8.37 -7.54
C MET A 21 0.70 7.33 -6.53
N ASN A 22 0.48 7.54 -5.23
CA ASN A 22 0.81 6.57 -4.18
C ASN A 22 0.04 5.27 -4.39
N THR A 23 -1.30 5.34 -4.48
CA THR A 23 -2.15 4.16 -4.72
C THR A 23 -1.74 3.39 -5.98
N VAL A 24 -1.37 4.08 -7.07
CA VAL A 24 -0.87 3.45 -8.30
C VAL A 24 0.46 2.74 -8.07
N LEU A 25 1.45 3.43 -7.50
CA LEU A 25 2.77 2.86 -7.23
C LEU A 25 2.67 1.68 -6.26
N GLU A 26 1.86 1.80 -5.23
CA GLU A 26 1.63 0.77 -4.23
C GLU A 26 1.00 -0.50 -4.80
N MET A 27 0.18 -0.40 -5.86
CA MET A 27 -0.30 -1.56 -6.60
C MET A 27 0.75 -2.12 -7.58
N LEU A 28 1.60 -1.27 -8.16
CA LEU A 28 2.64 -1.68 -9.11
C LEU A 28 3.83 -2.38 -8.43
N PHE A 29 4.29 -1.89 -7.28
CA PHE A 29 5.40 -2.48 -6.53
C PHE A 29 5.22 -3.98 -6.20
N PRO A 30 4.12 -4.44 -5.59
CA PRO A 30 3.94 -5.85 -5.28
C PRO A 30 3.82 -6.73 -6.53
N LEU A 31 3.26 -6.21 -7.62
CA LEU A 31 3.26 -6.89 -8.92
C LEU A 31 4.68 -7.06 -9.46
N PHE A 32 5.48 -6.00 -9.41
CA PHE A 32 6.87 -6.00 -9.84
C PHE A 32 7.73 -6.98 -9.01
N PHE A 33 7.66 -6.91 -7.68
CA PHE A 33 8.38 -7.84 -6.81
C PHE A 33 7.94 -9.28 -6.99
N LYS A 34 6.63 -9.55 -7.14
CA LYS A 34 6.12 -10.89 -7.44
C LYS A 34 6.63 -11.40 -8.79
N TRP A 35 6.72 -10.53 -9.80
CA TRP A 35 7.28 -10.86 -11.09
C TRP A 35 8.77 -11.21 -10.99
N LEU A 36 9.57 -10.39 -10.29
CA LEU A 36 10.98 -10.67 -10.02
C LEU A 36 11.19 -11.99 -9.26
N ASN A 37 10.40 -12.25 -8.21
CA ASN A 37 10.45 -13.52 -7.48
C ASN A 37 10.08 -14.70 -8.38
N THR A 38 9.10 -14.53 -9.26
CA THR A 38 8.71 -15.56 -10.23
C THR A 38 9.81 -15.84 -11.24
N LEU A 39 10.53 -14.81 -11.71
CA LEU A 39 11.69 -14.98 -12.58
C LEU A 39 12.83 -15.71 -11.85
N LYS A 40 13.19 -15.28 -10.63
CA LYS A 40 14.23 -15.91 -9.81
C LYS A 40 13.95 -17.39 -9.52
N VAL A 41 12.69 -17.74 -9.23
CA VAL A 41 12.27 -19.13 -9.01
C VAL A 41 12.31 -19.93 -10.31
N LYS A 42 12.00 -19.34 -11.47
CA LYS A 42 12.07 -20.02 -12.77
C LYS A 42 13.50 -20.31 -13.21
N THR A 43 14.46 -19.42 -12.93
CA THR A 43 15.88 -19.62 -13.26
C THR A 43 16.60 -20.55 -12.29
N GLY A 44 16.19 -20.60 -11.02
CA GLY A 44 16.83 -21.47 -10.00
C GLY A 44 16.27 -22.89 -9.87
N LEU A 45 15.10 -23.20 -10.45
CA LEU A 45 14.43 -24.49 -10.28
C LEU A 45 14.68 -25.38 -11.52
N SER A 46 15.52 -26.40 -11.35
CA SER A 46 15.84 -27.39 -12.38
C SER A 46 14.58 -28.01 -13.01
N LYS A 47 14.56 -28.17 -14.34
CA LYS A 47 13.41 -28.63 -15.15
C LYS A 47 12.73 -29.91 -14.59
N ASP A 48 13.48 -30.76 -13.89
CA ASP A 48 12.99 -32.05 -13.35
C ASP A 48 11.89 -31.94 -12.29
N LYS A 49 11.89 -30.91 -11.44
CA LYS A 49 10.83 -30.74 -10.41
C LYS A 49 9.54 -30.11 -10.94
N LEU A 50 9.55 -29.61 -12.19
CA LEU A 50 8.38 -29.01 -12.85
C LEU A 50 7.47 -30.06 -13.52
N SER A 51 7.99 -31.28 -13.74
CA SER A 51 7.32 -32.37 -14.47
C SER A 51 6.08 -32.92 -13.76
N ASN A 52 5.98 -32.79 -12.43
CA ASN A 52 4.81 -33.25 -11.66
C ASN A 52 3.68 -32.20 -11.72
N LYS A 53 3.09 -32.03 -12.91
CA LYS A 53 2.09 -30.99 -13.26
C LYS A 53 0.77 -31.09 -12.47
N GLY A 54 0.49 -32.22 -11.81
CA GLY A 54 -0.80 -32.47 -11.15
C GLY A 54 -0.98 -31.86 -9.76
N TYR A 55 0.08 -31.69 -8.97
CA TYR A 55 -0.03 -31.21 -7.58
C TYR A 55 1.13 -30.28 -7.20
N ARG A 56 0.84 -28.99 -7.10
CA ARG A 56 1.78 -27.98 -6.56
C ARG A 56 1.49 -27.78 -5.07
N PRO A 57 2.43 -28.10 -4.16
CA PRO A 57 2.19 -27.93 -2.74
C PRO A 57 2.05 -26.44 -2.36
N GLN A 58 1.26 -26.15 -1.32
CA GLN A 58 0.90 -24.77 -0.95
C GLN A 58 2.13 -23.92 -0.58
N TRP A 59 3.09 -24.47 0.16
CA TRP A 59 4.31 -23.76 0.54
C TRP A 59 5.11 -23.25 -0.66
N LEU A 60 5.06 -23.95 -1.81
CA LEU A 60 5.74 -23.54 -3.05
C LEU A 60 5.03 -22.37 -3.73
N LYS A 61 3.70 -22.25 -3.57
CA LYS A 61 2.94 -21.07 -4.02
C LYS A 61 3.27 -19.88 -3.13
N ASP A 62 3.33 -20.10 -1.82
CA ASP A 62 3.59 -19.05 -0.83
C ASP A 62 5.02 -18.50 -0.91
N TYR A 63 5.99 -19.33 -1.32
CA TYR A 63 7.38 -18.92 -1.53
C TYR A 63 7.56 -17.90 -2.68
N LYS A 64 6.59 -17.79 -3.59
CA LYS A 64 6.64 -16.81 -4.70
C LYS A 64 6.09 -15.44 -4.30
N LEU A 65 5.37 -15.36 -3.19
CA LEU A 65 4.78 -14.11 -2.68
C LEU A 65 5.87 -13.21 -2.09
N VAL A 66 5.55 -11.92 -1.93
CA VAL A 66 6.44 -10.93 -1.31
C VAL A 66 6.46 -11.15 0.20
N GLU A 67 7.64 -11.08 0.82
CA GLU A 67 7.75 -11.20 2.28
C GLU A 67 7.30 -9.92 2.97
N TRP A 68 6.57 -10.08 4.08
CA TRP A 68 6.18 -9.00 4.97
C TRP A 68 7.41 -8.55 5.76
N GLY A 69 8.10 -7.51 5.29
CA GLY A 69 9.34 -7.01 5.90
C GLY A 69 9.13 -6.47 7.33
N PRO A 70 10.22 -6.24 8.10
CA PRO A 70 10.14 -5.82 9.51
C PRO A 70 9.56 -4.41 9.74
N ARG A 71 9.45 -3.58 8.69
CA ARG A 71 8.91 -2.21 8.73
C ARG A 71 7.75 -2.00 7.76
N SER A 72 7.03 -3.06 7.39
CA SER A 72 5.98 -3.01 6.37
C SER A 72 4.81 -2.09 6.73
N LEU A 73 4.43 -1.99 8.01
CA LEU A 73 3.33 -1.13 8.45
C LEU A 73 3.71 0.35 8.60
N PHE A 74 5.00 0.66 8.72
CA PHE A 74 5.48 2.03 8.88
C PHE A 74 5.05 2.97 7.72
N PRO A 75 5.26 2.63 6.43
CA PRO A 75 4.83 3.49 5.33
C PRO A 75 3.30 3.66 5.28
N GLU A 76 2.54 2.61 5.60
CA GLU A 76 1.06 2.64 5.64
C GLU A 76 0.56 3.65 6.69
N TYR A 77 1.11 3.61 7.91
CA TYR A 77 0.75 4.59 8.95
C TYR A 77 1.23 6.00 8.62
N LEU A 78 2.42 6.13 8.03
CA LEU A 78 2.96 7.43 7.63
C LEU A 78 2.04 8.12 6.61
N GLU A 79 1.50 7.36 5.66
CA GLU A 79 0.55 7.86 4.67
C GLU A 79 -0.73 8.40 5.32
N MET A 80 -1.34 7.61 6.22
CA MET A 80 -2.56 8.02 6.93
C MET A 80 -2.33 9.29 7.78
N VAL A 81 -1.20 9.38 8.47
CA VAL A 81 -0.87 10.54 9.32
C VAL A 81 -0.64 11.78 8.48
N LEU A 82 0.06 11.66 7.34
CA LEU A 82 0.24 12.79 6.43
C LEU A 82 -1.10 13.27 5.87
N GLN A 83 -1.97 12.36 5.44
CA GLN A 83 -3.31 12.70 4.95
C GLN A 83 -4.14 13.42 6.03
N TYR A 84 -4.12 12.92 7.27
CA TYR A 84 -4.78 13.57 8.41
C TYR A 84 -4.21 14.98 8.67
N GLY A 85 -2.88 15.14 8.63
CA GLY A 85 -2.23 16.44 8.78
C GLY A 85 -2.65 17.43 7.70
N PHE A 86 -2.68 17.00 6.43
CA PHE A 86 -3.14 17.85 5.34
C PHE A 86 -4.61 18.26 5.48
N VAL A 87 -5.48 17.32 5.84
CA VAL A 87 -6.91 17.61 6.01
C VAL A 87 -7.11 18.59 7.16
N THR A 88 -6.48 18.40 8.31
CA THR A 88 -6.70 19.24 9.50
C THR A 88 -6.09 20.63 9.40
N ILE A 89 -4.87 20.76 8.87
CA ILE A 89 -4.17 22.05 8.77
C ILE A 89 -4.81 22.95 7.70
N PHE A 90 -5.28 22.36 6.60
CA PHE A 90 -5.74 23.12 5.43
C PHE A 90 -7.27 23.11 5.24
N VAL A 91 -8.05 22.59 6.19
CA VAL A 91 -9.52 22.56 6.10
C VAL A 91 -10.14 23.95 5.92
N ALA A 92 -9.53 24.98 6.55
CA ALA A 92 -10.00 26.36 6.43
C ALA A 92 -9.85 26.94 5.01
N ALA A 93 -8.86 26.45 4.25
CA ALA A 93 -8.62 26.86 2.87
C ALA A 93 -9.42 26.01 1.86
N PHE A 94 -9.60 24.71 2.15
CA PHE A 94 -10.33 23.78 1.29
C PHE A 94 -11.32 22.93 2.12
N PRO A 95 -12.57 23.39 2.29
CA PRO A 95 -13.55 22.71 3.16
C PRO A 95 -14.00 21.34 2.62
N LEU A 96 -13.76 21.06 1.34
CA LEU A 96 -14.06 19.76 0.71
C LEU A 96 -12.94 18.72 0.91
N ALA A 97 -11.80 19.07 1.49
CA ALA A 97 -10.69 18.15 1.77
C ALA A 97 -11.12 16.86 2.51
N PRO A 98 -11.97 16.92 3.56
CA PRO A 98 -12.38 15.72 4.29
C PRO A 98 -13.19 14.75 3.44
N PHE A 99 -13.95 15.24 2.46
CA PHE A 99 -14.74 14.41 1.56
C PHE A 99 -13.84 13.59 0.63
N PHE A 100 -12.83 14.23 0.01
CA PHE A 100 -11.85 13.53 -0.82
C PHE A 100 -11.00 12.54 0.00
N ALA A 101 -10.63 12.92 1.23
CA ALA A 101 -9.93 12.02 2.13
C ALA A 101 -10.77 10.78 2.49
N LEU A 102 -12.07 10.93 2.71
CA LEU A 102 -12.96 9.79 2.96
C LEU A 102 -13.04 8.85 1.75
N LEU A 103 -13.19 9.40 0.55
CA LEU A 103 -13.23 8.60 -0.68
C LEU A 103 -11.91 7.83 -0.88
N ASN A 104 -10.77 8.50 -0.68
CA ASN A 104 -9.47 7.87 -0.72
C ASN A 104 -9.35 6.74 0.32
N ASN A 105 -9.74 6.96 1.57
CA ASN A 105 -9.70 5.94 2.62
C ASN A 105 -10.55 4.70 2.28
N ILE A 106 -11.72 4.88 1.64
CA ILE A 106 -12.56 3.76 1.21
C ILE A 106 -11.87 2.93 0.13
N LEU A 107 -11.25 3.58 -0.85
CA LEU A 107 -10.51 2.89 -1.91
C LEU A 107 -9.27 2.20 -1.35
N GLU A 108 -8.52 2.89 -0.50
CA GLU A 108 -7.28 2.39 0.08
C GLU A 108 -7.53 1.14 0.94
N MET A 109 -8.54 1.16 1.81
CA MET A 109 -8.91 -0.03 2.60
C MET A 109 -9.17 -1.27 1.73
N ARG A 110 -9.76 -1.11 0.54
CA ARG A 110 -10.03 -2.21 -0.39
C ARG A 110 -8.76 -2.68 -1.07
N LEU A 111 -7.90 -1.75 -1.48
CA LEU A 111 -6.64 -2.04 -2.16
C LEU A 111 -5.64 -2.69 -1.20
N ASP A 112 -5.52 -2.18 0.02
CA ASP A 112 -4.75 -2.79 1.11
C ASP A 112 -5.20 -4.22 1.38
N ALA A 113 -6.51 -4.44 1.55
CA ALA A 113 -7.03 -5.79 1.76
C ALA A 113 -6.64 -6.72 0.60
N LYS A 114 -6.80 -6.28 -0.65
CA LYS A 114 -6.40 -7.06 -1.83
C LYS A 114 -4.89 -7.32 -1.87
N LYS A 115 -4.10 -6.32 -1.49
CA LYS A 115 -2.63 -6.35 -1.44
C LYS A 115 -2.14 -7.41 -0.45
N LEU A 116 -2.68 -7.40 0.77
CA LEU A 116 -2.39 -8.39 1.82
C LEU A 116 -2.78 -9.81 1.43
N LEU A 117 -3.95 -9.97 0.81
CA LEU A 117 -4.49 -11.29 0.48
C LEU A 117 -3.84 -11.93 -0.75
N THR A 118 -3.34 -11.13 -1.70
CA THR A 118 -2.93 -11.63 -3.03
C THR A 118 -1.43 -11.57 -3.30
N PHE A 119 -0.73 -10.61 -2.69
CA PHE A 119 0.68 -10.35 -3.02
C PHE A 119 1.65 -10.65 -1.89
N TYR A 120 1.22 -10.55 -0.65
CA TYR A 120 2.06 -10.81 0.52
C TYR A 120 1.90 -12.23 1.04
N ARG A 121 3.01 -12.79 1.54
CA ARG A 121 2.97 -14.02 2.34
C ARG A 121 2.38 -13.70 3.71
N ARG A 122 1.60 -14.63 4.27
CA ARG A 122 0.96 -14.48 5.58
C ARG A 122 2.00 -14.05 6.64
N PRO A 123 1.86 -12.86 7.25
CA PRO A 123 2.74 -12.43 8.32
C PRO A 123 2.47 -13.20 9.61
N VAL A 124 3.46 -13.23 10.49
CA VAL A 124 3.30 -13.74 11.85
C VAL A 124 2.52 -12.72 12.67
N SER A 125 1.42 -13.15 13.28
CA SER A 125 0.60 -12.27 14.11
C SER A 125 1.37 -11.81 15.35
N GLN A 126 1.43 -10.50 15.57
CA GLN A 126 1.98 -9.92 16.79
C GLN A 126 0.84 -9.33 17.62
N ARG A 127 0.84 -9.59 18.94
CA ARG A 127 -0.11 -8.97 19.86
C ARG A 127 0.43 -7.60 20.27
N VAL A 128 -0.28 -6.55 19.88
CA VAL A 128 0.02 -5.16 20.25
C VAL A 128 -1.17 -4.59 21.00
N LYS A 129 -0.90 -3.73 22.00
CA LYS A 129 -1.94 -3.08 22.80
C LYS A 129 -2.48 -1.82 22.11
N ASP A 130 -1.59 -1.07 21.47
CA ASP A 130 -1.86 0.24 20.87
C ASP A 130 -1.13 0.37 19.53
N ILE A 131 -1.45 1.44 18.78
CA ILE A 131 -0.73 1.83 17.55
C ILE A 131 0.70 2.34 17.82
N GLY A 132 1.11 2.44 19.09
CA GLY A 132 2.46 2.81 19.49
C GLY A 132 2.72 4.31 19.37
N VAL A 133 3.88 4.66 18.80
CA VAL A 133 4.35 6.06 18.69
C VAL A 133 3.39 6.97 17.93
N TRP A 134 2.56 6.41 17.04
CA TRP A 134 1.63 7.16 16.20
C TRP A 134 0.45 7.79 16.95
N TYR A 135 0.22 7.42 18.22
CA TYR A 135 -0.83 8.02 19.05
C TYR A 135 -0.39 9.31 19.74
N ARG A 136 0.93 9.53 19.87
CA ARG A 136 1.52 10.67 20.59
C ARG A 136 1.78 11.83 19.63
#